data_AF-R5E062-F1
#
_entry.id   AF-R5E062-F1
#
_cell.length_a   1.000
_cell.length_b   1.000
_cell.length_c   1.000
_cell.angle_alpha   90.00
_cell.angle_beta   90.00
_cell.angle_gamma   90.00
#
_symmetry.space_group_name_H-M   'P 1'
#
loop_
_entity.id
_entity.type
_entity.pdbx_description
1 polymer ?
#
loop_
_entity_poly.entity_id
_entity_poly.type
_entity_poly.pdbx_seq_one_letter_code
_entity_poly.pdbx_strand_id
1 'polypeptide(L)'
;MGFILKKLKNFITYKKYILAACTLSLSLTIPYISYATTQDNLDDANQKLEELRQQQADISSDMSDLVSQIDDINRSLTEIDEKMQDLSDKIDDLSMQKEELDKQKTEQYAAMKLRIQYMYEHGSQNALDIILSSQGLSDFLSKSEYVTQLSSYDRRMLEKMENIITQIAENSDELEKDYASLDKLKSESSRQSERLNALLDSKQQELASNSDDITKFEELALQYEQQLEEERIREAEEAARREQEKNNSLNAGGNNYPHIDYTASDIDMLAAIIECEAGNQSYEGKCAVGSVIINRVRNPRFANTIQEVIFAPGQFSPVASGRFAIVLARGADSACVEAATAVLNGYINVDCLYFHAYRGSIDDDKLIIGDHVFF
;
A
#
# COMPACT_ATOMS: atom_id res chain seq x y z
N MET A 1 -2.80 -50.93 32.02
CA MET A 1 -3.33 -49.56 32.26
C MET A 1 -2.53 -48.75 33.31
N GLY A 2 -1.29 -49.13 33.68
CA GLY A 2 -0.51 -48.42 34.73
C GLY A 2 0.62 -47.50 34.21
N PHE A 3 1.00 -47.60 32.93
CA PHE A 3 2.13 -46.83 32.36
C PHE A 3 1.74 -45.45 31.83
N ILE A 4 0.48 -45.27 31.39
CA ILE A 4 0.00 -44.01 30.80
C ILE A 4 -0.30 -42.96 31.89
N LEU A 5 -0.76 -43.39 33.07
CA LEU A 5 -1.04 -42.51 34.22
C LEU A 5 0.23 -41.93 34.87
N LYS A 6 1.38 -42.58 34.73
CA LYS A 6 2.65 -42.11 35.31
C LYS A 6 3.32 -41.00 34.47
N LYS A 7 3.11 -41.02 33.13
CA LYS A 7 3.58 -39.94 32.24
C LYS A 7 2.76 -38.66 32.36
N LEU A 8 1.45 -38.76 32.60
CA LEU A 8 0.57 -37.59 32.78
C LEU A 8 0.82 -36.84 34.10
N LYS A 9 1.12 -37.54 35.20
CA LYS A 9 1.45 -36.88 36.48
C LYS A 9 2.78 -36.11 36.39
N ASN A 10 3.81 -36.65 35.74
CA ASN A 10 5.09 -35.96 35.58
C ASN A 10 4.99 -34.72 34.68
N PHE A 11 4.09 -34.71 33.68
CA PHE A 11 3.89 -33.57 32.79
C PHE A 11 3.20 -32.38 33.49
N ILE A 12 2.29 -32.67 34.44
CA ILE A 12 1.60 -31.63 35.22
C ILE A 12 2.50 -31.05 36.31
N THR A 13 3.40 -31.85 36.90
CA THR A 13 4.38 -31.35 37.88
C THR A 13 5.42 -30.44 37.23
N TYR A 14 5.85 -30.71 35.99
CA TYR A 14 6.81 -29.87 35.26
C TYR A 14 6.25 -28.48 34.89
N LYS A 15 4.93 -28.39 34.59
CA LYS A 15 4.25 -27.11 34.34
C LYS A 15 4.09 -26.22 35.59
N LYS A 16 4.11 -26.79 36.80
CA LYS A 16 4.04 -26.00 38.05
C LYS A 16 5.39 -25.44 38.51
N TYR A 17 6.52 -25.99 38.06
CA TYR A 17 7.86 -25.51 38.44
C TYR A 17 8.46 -24.49 37.45
N ILE A 18 7.97 -24.43 36.21
CA ILE A 18 8.38 -23.38 35.26
C ILE A 18 7.71 -22.03 35.56
N LEU A 19 6.61 -22.02 36.33
CA LEU A 19 5.87 -20.81 36.68
C LEU A 19 6.34 -20.11 37.97
N ALA A 20 7.41 -20.57 38.63
CA ALA A 20 7.80 -20.10 39.97
C ALA A 20 9.30 -19.84 40.15
N ALA A 21 10.01 -19.41 39.10
CA ALA A 21 11.45 -19.16 39.16
C ALA A 21 11.91 -17.90 38.40
N CYS A 22 11.16 -16.80 38.47
CA CYS A 22 11.60 -15.48 37.99
C CYS A 22 11.10 -14.34 38.89
N THR A 23 11.24 -14.50 40.21
CA THR A 23 11.13 -13.39 41.16
C THR A 23 12.41 -13.31 41.97
N LEU A 24 13.42 -12.58 41.48
CA LEU A 24 14.19 -11.62 42.28
C LEU A 24 15.20 -10.84 41.41
N SER A 25 15.10 -9.52 41.52
CA SER A 25 16.14 -8.51 41.26
C SER A 25 16.81 -8.52 39.88
N LEU A 26 16.16 -7.90 38.90
CA LEU A 26 16.88 -7.06 37.96
C LEU A 26 16.47 -5.62 38.27
N SER A 27 17.43 -4.83 38.75
CA SER A 27 17.36 -3.37 38.75
C SER A 27 16.77 -2.89 37.44
N LEU A 28 15.77 -2.01 37.51
CA LEU A 28 15.28 -1.23 36.36
C LEU A 28 16.45 -0.40 35.79
N THR A 29 17.24 -1.01 34.93
CA THR A 29 17.75 -0.31 33.76
C THR A 29 16.66 -0.48 32.73
N ILE A 30 15.80 0.54 32.60
CA ILE A 30 14.95 0.68 31.41
C ILE A 30 15.95 0.69 30.25
N PRO A 31 15.95 -0.33 29.36
CA PRO A 31 16.70 -0.20 28.12
C PRO A 31 16.09 1.02 27.45
N TYR A 32 16.87 2.07 27.26
CA TYR A 32 16.58 3.07 26.25
C TYR A 32 16.53 2.30 24.93
N ILE A 33 15.34 1.82 24.55
CA ILE A 33 15.08 1.48 23.16
C ILE A 33 15.10 2.85 22.49
N SER A 34 16.21 3.13 21.81
CA SER A 34 16.46 4.43 21.20
C SER A 34 15.40 4.67 20.13
N TYR A 35 14.86 5.89 20.05
CA TYR A 35 14.00 6.41 18.97
C TYR A 35 14.34 5.87 17.57
N ALA A 36 15.65 5.74 17.27
CA ALA A 36 16.14 5.16 16.02
C ALA A 36 15.58 3.76 15.75
N THR A 37 15.51 2.89 16.76
CA THR A 37 15.10 1.49 16.58
C THR A 37 13.59 1.32 16.32
N THR A 38 12.73 2.16 16.89
CA THR A 38 11.28 2.11 16.63
C THR A 38 10.95 2.73 15.27
N GLN A 39 11.64 3.83 14.91
CA GLN A 39 11.52 4.44 13.58
C GLN A 39 12.02 3.50 12.48
N ASP A 40 13.17 2.84 12.67
CA ASP A 40 13.72 1.86 11.72
C ASP A 40 12.73 0.69 11.50
N ASN A 41 12.07 0.22 12.57
CA ASN A 41 11.05 -0.84 12.46
C ASN A 41 9.78 -0.37 11.72
N LEU A 42 9.38 0.90 11.90
CA LEU A 42 8.26 1.50 11.16
C LEU A 42 8.61 1.63 9.67
N ASP A 43 9.82 2.06 9.36
CA ASP A 43 10.30 2.19 7.98
C ASP A 43 10.39 0.81 7.29
N ASP A 44 10.88 -0.23 7.98
CA ASP A 44 10.90 -1.61 7.47
C ASP A 44 9.48 -2.17 7.24
N ALA A 45 8.56 -1.95 8.18
CA ALA A 45 7.16 -2.33 8.04
C ALA A 45 6.48 -1.64 6.84
N ASN A 46 6.75 -0.34 6.66
CA ASN A 46 6.23 0.42 5.52
C ASN A 46 6.84 -0.01 4.19
N GLN A 47 8.14 -0.31 4.15
CA GLN A 47 8.78 -0.88 2.97
C GLN A 47 8.14 -2.23 2.61
N LYS A 48 7.89 -3.09 3.61
CA LYS A 48 7.23 -4.37 3.39
C LYS A 48 5.80 -4.23 2.88
N LEU A 49 5.06 -3.24 3.38
CA LEU A 49 3.72 -2.92 2.87
C LEU A 49 3.74 -2.51 1.40
N GLU A 50 4.70 -1.68 1.00
CA GLU A 50 4.83 -1.27 -0.40
C GLU A 50 5.15 -2.46 -1.30
N GLU A 51 6.07 -3.34 -0.88
CA GLU A 51 6.38 -4.57 -1.61
C GLU A 51 5.15 -5.48 -1.76
N LEU A 52 4.38 -5.68 -0.67
CA LEU A 52 3.17 -6.51 -0.69
C LEU A 52 2.07 -5.91 -1.55
N ARG A 53 1.89 -4.59 -1.53
CA ARG A 53 0.92 -3.87 -2.38
C ARG A 53 1.31 -3.94 -3.86
N GLN A 54 2.60 -3.83 -4.17
CA GLN A 54 3.08 -4.04 -5.54
C GLN A 54 2.83 -5.49 -6.00
N GLN A 55 3.15 -6.48 -5.16
CA GLN A 55 2.85 -7.88 -5.47
C GLN A 55 1.35 -8.13 -5.66
N GLN A 56 0.49 -7.48 -4.87
CA GLN A 56 -0.96 -7.57 -5.04
C GLN A 56 -1.41 -7.02 -6.40
N ALA A 57 -0.86 -5.88 -6.83
CA ALA A 57 -1.14 -5.28 -8.13
C ALA A 57 -0.68 -6.17 -9.29
N ASP A 58 0.53 -6.73 -9.18
CA ASP A 58 1.11 -7.62 -10.19
C ASP A 58 0.28 -8.91 -10.31
N ILE A 59 -0.08 -9.55 -9.18
CA ILE A 59 -0.96 -10.72 -9.16
C ILE A 59 -2.32 -10.40 -9.78
N SER A 60 -2.90 -9.25 -9.48
CA SER A 60 -4.19 -8.84 -10.07
C SER A 60 -4.09 -8.66 -11.58
N SER A 61 -2.96 -8.15 -12.09
CA SER A 61 -2.71 -8.02 -13.53
C SER A 61 -2.58 -9.40 -14.17
N ASP A 62 -1.75 -10.29 -13.60
CA ASP A 62 -1.57 -11.66 -14.07
C ASP A 62 -2.91 -12.41 -14.13
N MET A 63 -3.77 -12.24 -13.11
CA MET A 63 -5.10 -12.85 -13.09
C MET A 63 -6.00 -12.33 -14.22
N SER A 64 -5.94 -11.04 -14.54
CA SER A 64 -6.70 -10.47 -15.66
C SER A 64 -6.25 -11.08 -16.99
N ASP A 65 -4.94 -11.24 -17.18
CA ASP A 65 -4.37 -11.85 -18.39
C ASP A 65 -4.73 -13.35 -18.49
N LEU A 66 -4.73 -14.08 -17.37
CA LEU A 66 -5.16 -15.47 -17.32
C LEU A 66 -6.64 -15.62 -17.67
N VAL A 67 -7.51 -14.77 -17.13
CA VAL A 67 -8.95 -14.77 -17.46
C VAL A 67 -9.16 -14.53 -18.95
N SER A 68 -8.45 -13.56 -19.54
CA SER A 68 -8.53 -13.32 -20.99
C SER A 68 -8.10 -14.54 -21.81
N GLN A 69 -7.01 -15.20 -21.42
CA GLN A 69 -6.55 -16.41 -22.11
C GLN A 69 -7.55 -17.57 -21.98
N ILE A 70 -8.17 -17.74 -20.81
CA ILE A 70 -9.21 -18.75 -20.58
C ILE A 70 -10.42 -18.47 -21.47
N ASP A 71 -10.87 -17.22 -21.56
CA ASP A 71 -12.00 -16.83 -22.40
C ASP A 71 -11.72 -17.09 -23.89
N ASP A 72 -10.51 -16.79 -24.37
CA ASP A 72 -10.13 -17.04 -25.77
C ASP A 72 -10.03 -18.54 -26.08
N ILE A 73 -9.52 -19.35 -25.15
CA ILE A 73 -9.52 -20.82 -25.30
C ILE A 73 -10.95 -21.35 -25.31
N ASN A 74 -11.83 -20.86 -24.43
CA ASN A 74 -13.21 -21.30 -24.36
C ASN A 74 -14.00 -20.94 -25.63
N ARG A 75 -13.75 -19.76 -26.22
CA ARG A 75 -14.28 -19.41 -27.55
C ARG A 75 -13.80 -20.38 -28.62
N SER A 76 -12.49 -20.67 -28.63
CA SER A 76 -11.91 -21.62 -29.58
C SER A 76 -12.49 -23.04 -29.41
N LEU A 77 -12.76 -23.47 -28.17
CA LEU A 77 -13.41 -24.75 -27.89
C LEU A 77 -14.82 -24.81 -28.46
N THR A 78 -15.62 -23.75 -28.28
CA THR A 78 -16.96 -23.65 -28.88
C THR A 78 -16.90 -23.71 -30.41
N GLU A 79 -15.96 -22.99 -31.04
CA GLU A 79 -15.78 -23.05 -32.49
C GLU A 79 -15.34 -24.44 -32.99
N ILE A 80 -14.50 -25.14 -32.22
CA ILE A 80 -14.11 -26.52 -32.53
C ILE A 80 -15.33 -27.44 -32.44
N ASP A 81 -16.15 -27.30 -31.40
CA ASP A 81 -17.37 -28.08 -31.23
C ASP A 81 -18.38 -27.89 -32.35
N GLU A 82 -18.59 -26.64 -32.79
CA GLU A 82 -19.44 -26.33 -33.94
C GLU A 82 -18.92 -27.00 -35.22
N LYS A 83 -17.60 -26.91 -35.49
CA LYS A 83 -16.99 -27.58 -36.66
C LYS A 83 -17.08 -29.09 -36.59
N MET A 84 -16.92 -29.67 -35.39
CA MET A 84 -17.06 -31.11 -35.19
C MET A 84 -18.50 -31.57 -35.44
N GLN A 85 -19.50 -30.79 -35.00
CA GLN A 85 -20.90 -31.10 -35.29
C GLN A 85 -21.19 -31.03 -36.80
N ASP A 86 -20.74 -29.97 -37.48
CA ASP A 86 -20.88 -29.82 -38.94
C ASP A 86 -20.24 -30.98 -39.71
N LEU A 87 -19.08 -31.46 -39.27
CA LEU A 87 -18.41 -32.62 -39.87
C LEU A 87 -19.20 -33.90 -39.60
N SER A 88 -19.68 -34.11 -38.38
CA SER A 88 -20.51 -35.27 -38.03
C SER A 88 -21.75 -35.35 -38.91
N ASP A 89 -22.47 -34.23 -39.06
CA ASP A 89 -23.69 -34.17 -39.87
C ASP A 89 -23.41 -34.46 -41.36
N LYS A 90 -22.27 -33.99 -41.90
CA LYS A 90 -21.84 -34.30 -43.27
C LYS A 90 -21.47 -35.76 -43.46
N ILE A 91 -20.79 -36.36 -42.48
CA ILE A 91 -20.44 -37.79 -42.51
C ILE A 91 -21.72 -38.64 -42.50
N ASP A 92 -22.70 -38.28 -41.68
CA ASP A 92 -23.99 -38.98 -41.61
C ASP A 92 -24.78 -38.85 -42.93
N ASP A 93 -24.85 -37.66 -43.52
CA ASP A 93 -25.52 -37.45 -44.82
C ASP A 93 -24.84 -38.24 -45.95
N LEU A 94 -23.51 -38.22 -46.02
CA LEU A 94 -22.75 -39.02 -47.00
C LEU A 94 -22.97 -40.53 -46.81
N SER A 95 -23.04 -40.99 -45.55
CA SER A 95 -23.34 -42.38 -45.21
C SER A 95 -24.73 -42.79 -45.73
N MET A 96 -25.74 -41.94 -45.52
CA MET A 96 -27.10 -42.17 -46.04
C MET A 96 -27.15 -42.17 -47.57
N GLN A 97 -26.45 -41.23 -48.24
CA GLN A 97 -26.37 -41.18 -49.70
C GLN A 97 -25.71 -42.44 -50.27
N LYS A 98 -24.65 -42.94 -49.61
CA LYS A 98 -23.96 -44.17 -50.00
C LYS A 98 -24.88 -45.38 -49.90
N GLU A 99 -25.64 -45.52 -48.82
CA GLU A 99 -26.58 -46.63 -48.64
C GLU A 99 -27.67 -46.64 -49.72
N GLU A 100 -28.25 -45.48 -50.03
CA GLU A 100 -29.26 -45.37 -51.10
C GLU A 100 -28.67 -45.68 -52.49
N LEU A 101 -27.46 -45.18 -52.79
CA LEU A 101 -26.77 -45.50 -54.05
C LEU A 101 -26.44 -46.98 -54.18
N ASP A 102 -26.04 -47.65 -53.10
CA ASP A 102 -25.71 -49.08 -53.12
C ASP A 102 -26.96 -49.95 -53.35
N LYS A 103 -28.10 -49.53 -52.78
CA LYS A 103 -29.40 -50.13 -53.07
C LYS A 103 -29.78 -49.95 -54.54
N GLN A 104 -29.69 -48.72 -55.08
CA GLN A 104 -30.00 -48.46 -56.48
C GLN A 104 -29.05 -49.23 -57.43
N LYS A 105 -27.76 -49.33 -57.10
CA LYS A 105 -26.78 -50.15 -57.84
C LYS A 105 -27.20 -51.61 -57.86
N THR A 106 -27.65 -52.15 -56.73
CA THR A 106 -28.12 -53.54 -56.61
C THR A 106 -29.39 -53.78 -57.45
N GLU A 107 -30.35 -52.87 -57.40
CA GLU A 107 -31.59 -52.94 -58.20
C GLU A 107 -31.28 -52.86 -59.70
N GLN A 108 -30.41 -51.93 -60.12
CA GLN A 108 -29.95 -51.82 -61.51
C GLN A 108 -29.23 -53.08 -61.98
N TYR A 109 -28.36 -53.66 -61.14
CA TYR A 109 -27.66 -54.90 -61.46
C TYR A 109 -28.62 -56.09 -61.59
N ALA A 110 -29.66 -56.16 -60.75
CA ALA A 110 -30.70 -57.17 -60.84
C ALA A 110 -31.54 -57.01 -62.13
N ALA A 111 -31.94 -55.79 -62.47
CA ALA A 111 -32.67 -55.49 -63.70
C ALA A 111 -31.84 -55.82 -64.96
N MET A 112 -30.55 -55.48 -64.95
CA MET A 112 -29.62 -55.82 -66.02
C MET A 112 -29.50 -57.35 -66.18
N LYS A 113 -29.38 -58.10 -65.08
CA LYS A 113 -29.35 -59.57 -65.10
C LYS A 113 -30.62 -60.18 -65.70
N LEU A 114 -31.79 -59.71 -65.25
CA LEU A 114 -33.08 -60.16 -65.80
C LEU A 114 -33.18 -59.88 -67.29
N ARG A 115 -32.70 -58.70 -67.74
CA ARG A 115 -32.69 -58.35 -69.15
C ARG A 115 -31.77 -59.24 -69.98
N ILE A 116 -30.55 -59.51 -69.48
CA ILE A 116 -29.61 -60.45 -70.13
C ILE A 116 -30.22 -61.85 -70.20
N GLN A 117 -30.80 -62.33 -69.10
CA GLN A 117 -31.49 -63.62 -69.02
C GLN A 117 -32.63 -63.70 -70.02
N TYR A 118 -33.50 -62.69 -70.09
CA TYR A 118 -34.60 -62.62 -71.06
C TYR A 118 -34.07 -62.70 -72.50
N MET A 119 -33.04 -61.93 -72.83
CA MET A 119 -32.39 -61.95 -74.15
C MET A 119 -31.79 -63.32 -74.52
N TYR A 120 -31.31 -64.08 -73.52
CA TYR A 120 -30.73 -65.41 -73.72
C TYR A 120 -31.78 -66.53 -73.76
N GLU A 121 -32.73 -66.54 -72.82
CA GLU A 121 -33.78 -67.56 -72.66
C GLU A 121 -34.84 -67.49 -73.75
N HIS A 122 -35.22 -66.28 -74.16
CA HIS A 122 -36.11 -66.10 -75.32
C HIS A 122 -35.36 -66.23 -76.64
N GLY A 123 -34.06 -66.57 -76.55
CA GLY A 123 -33.26 -67.15 -77.59
C GLY A 123 -32.97 -66.21 -78.76
N SER A 124 -32.00 -66.64 -79.54
CA SER A 124 -31.78 -66.15 -80.90
C SER A 124 -33.07 -66.09 -81.73
N GLN A 125 -34.16 -66.80 -81.40
CA GLN A 125 -35.42 -66.68 -82.11
C GLN A 125 -36.12 -65.33 -81.93
N ASN A 126 -36.10 -64.66 -80.77
CA ASN A 126 -36.72 -63.32 -80.59
C ASN A 126 -35.76 -62.17 -80.84
N ALA A 127 -34.47 -62.30 -80.52
CA ALA A 127 -33.48 -61.29 -80.89
C ALA A 127 -33.20 -61.32 -82.40
N LEU A 128 -33.07 -62.51 -83.01
CA LEU A 128 -33.09 -62.62 -84.47
C LEU A 128 -34.48 -62.36 -85.04
N ASP A 129 -35.64 -62.66 -84.41
CA ASP A 129 -36.94 -62.22 -84.96
C ASP A 129 -37.06 -60.70 -84.95
N ILE A 130 -36.70 -60.00 -83.88
CA ILE A 130 -36.79 -58.53 -83.85
C ILE A 130 -35.92 -57.93 -84.97
N ILE A 131 -34.75 -58.53 -85.18
CA ILE A 131 -33.78 -58.17 -86.21
C ILE A 131 -34.21 -58.65 -87.63
N LEU A 132 -34.88 -59.80 -87.80
CA LEU A 132 -35.28 -60.44 -89.08
C LEU A 132 -36.71 -60.09 -89.51
N SER A 133 -37.60 -59.75 -88.58
CA SER A 133 -38.91 -59.11 -88.78
C SER A 133 -38.79 -57.63 -89.13
N SER A 134 -37.55 -57.14 -89.23
CA SER A 134 -37.28 -55.79 -89.69
C SER A 134 -37.77 -55.60 -91.13
N GLN A 135 -38.38 -54.45 -91.42
CA GLN A 135 -38.94 -54.17 -92.77
C GLN A 135 -37.85 -53.83 -93.81
N GLY A 136 -36.57 -54.05 -93.50
CA GLY A 136 -35.42 -53.78 -94.38
C GLY A 136 -34.10 -53.60 -93.62
N LEU A 137 -32.99 -53.47 -94.36
CA LEU A 137 -31.62 -53.38 -93.82
C LEU A 137 -31.41 -52.21 -92.82
N SER A 138 -32.10 -51.09 -93.02
CA SER A 138 -32.02 -49.93 -92.12
C SER A 138 -32.65 -50.21 -90.75
N ASP A 139 -33.77 -50.94 -90.72
CA ASP A 139 -34.48 -51.30 -89.48
C ASP A 139 -33.76 -52.43 -88.73
N PHE A 140 -33.17 -53.38 -89.47
CA PHE A 140 -32.24 -54.39 -88.93
C PHE A 140 -31.08 -53.74 -88.17
N LEU A 141 -30.38 -52.79 -88.81
CA LEU A 141 -29.22 -52.13 -88.23
C LEU A 141 -29.61 -51.31 -87.00
N SER A 142 -30.73 -50.58 -87.06
CA SER A 142 -31.22 -49.76 -85.94
C SER A 142 -31.57 -50.58 -84.70
N LYS A 143 -32.16 -51.76 -84.86
CA LYS A 143 -32.53 -52.65 -83.74
C LYS A 143 -31.32 -53.36 -83.13
N SER A 144 -30.35 -53.77 -83.94
CA SER A 144 -29.07 -54.34 -83.47
C SER A 144 -28.22 -53.28 -82.72
N GLU A 145 -28.19 -52.07 -83.25
CA GLU A 145 -27.60 -50.89 -82.61
C GLU A 145 -28.26 -50.62 -81.26
N TYR A 146 -29.60 -50.59 -81.20
CA TYR A 146 -30.37 -50.34 -79.97
C TYR A 146 -30.04 -51.32 -78.83
N VAL A 147 -30.00 -52.63 -79.13
CA VAL A 147 -29.65 -53.67 -78.14
C VAL A 147 -28.25 -53.45 -77.57
N THR A 148 -27.29 -53.16 -78.43
CA THR A 148 -25.89 -52.91 -78.04
C THR A 148 -25.77 -51.63 -77.21
N GLN A 149 -26.47 -50.57 -77.61
CA GLN A 149 -26.52 -49.30 -76.89
C GLN A 149 -27.15 -49.46 -75.50
N LEU A 150 -28.20 -50.28 -75.36
CA LEU A 150 -28.88 -50.54 -74.11
C LEU A 150 -28.01 -51.33 -73.11
N SER A 151 -27.32 -52.39 -73.56
CA SER A 151 -26.36 -53.11 -72.73
C SER A 151 -25.19 -52.22 -72.30
N SER A 152 -24.67 -51.42 -73.24
CA SER A 152 -23.61 -50.45 -72.95
C SER A 152 -24.08 -49.35 -71.99
N TYR A 153 -25.35 -48.96 -72.05
CA TYR A 153 -25.95 -47.98 -71.14
C TYR A 153 -25.97 -48.50 -69.70
N ASP A 154 -26.48 -49.71 -69.44
CA ASP A 154 -26.52 -50.28 -68.09
C ASP A 154 -25.13 -50.41 -67.49
N ARG A 155 -24.17 -50.91 -68.27
CA ARG A 155 -22.79 -51.03 -67.80
C ARG A 155 -22.21 -49.68 -67.41
N ARG A 156 -22.41 -48.65 -68.25
CA ARG A 156 -21.99 -47.28 -67.93
C ARG A 156 -22.69 -46.72 -66.69
N MET A 157 -23.95 -47.06 -66.45
CA MET A 157 -24.67 -46.62 -65.25
C MET A 157 -24.12 -47.28 -63.98
N LEU A 158 -23.86 -48.58 -64.02
CA LEU A 158 -23.23 -49.30 -62.90
C LEU A 158 -21.81 -48.78 -62.62
N GLU A 159 -21.00 -48.54 -63.66
CA GLU A 159 -19.66 -47.95 -63.52
C GLU A 159 -19.73 -46.53 -62.93
N LYS A 160 -20.72 -45.71 -63.33
CA LYS A 160 -20.95 -44.39 -62.75
C LYS A 160 -21.33 -44.47 -61.28
N MET A 161 -22.28 -45.33 -60.92
CA MET A 161 -22.72 -45.52 -59.53
C MET A 161 -21.56 -45.99 -58.65
N GLU A 162 -20.77 -46.96 -59.13
CA GLU A 162 -19.60 -47.45 -58.43
C GLU A 162 -18.57 -46.34 -58.19
N ASN A 163 -18.28 -45.52 -59.20
CA ASN A 163 -17.37 -44.39 -59.05
C ASN A 163 -17.87 -43.36 -58.02
N ILE A 164 -19.17 -43.02 -58.03
CA ILE A 164 -19.75 -42.11 -57.04
C ILE A 164 -19.65 -42.70 -55.63
N ILE A 165 -19.95 -43.99 -55.45
CA ILE A 165 -19.82 -44.67 -54.15
C ILE A 165 -18.36 -44.63 -53.66
N THR A 166 -17.39 -44.82 -54.55
CA THR A 166 -15.96 -44.70 -54.22
C THR A 166 -15.60 -43.27 -53.80
N GLN A 167 -16.02 -42.25 -54.54
CA GLN A 167 -15.77 -40.85 -54.19
C GLN A 167 -16.39 -40.46 -52.85
N ILE A 168 -17.61 -40.93 -52.56
CA ILE A 168 -18.26 -40.71 -51.26
C ILE A 168 -17.43 -41.36 -50.14
N ALA A 169 -16.95 -42.59 -50.34
CA ALA A 169 -16.11 -43.27 -49.36
C ALA A 169 -14.79 -42.54 -49.10
N GLU A 170 -14.10 -42.08 -50.17
CA GLU A 170 -12.87 -41.30 -50.06
C GLU A 170 -13.09 -39.97 -49.31
N ASN A 171 -14.18 -39.25 -49.62
CA ASN A 171 -14.53 -38.02 -48.93
C ASN A 171 -14.88 -38.28 -47.45
N SER A 172 -15.66 -39.31 -47.13
CA SER A 172 -15.96 -39.69 -45.74
C SER A 172 -14.68 -40.00 -44.96
N ASP A 173 -13.75 -40.77 -45.54
CA ASP A 173 -12.46 -41.10 -44.91
C ASP A 173 -11.61 -39.85 -44.63
N GLU A 174 -11.70 -38.80 -45.47
CA GLU A 174 -11.02 -37.52 -45.25
C GLU A 174 -11.70 -36.73 -44.12
N LEU A 175 -13.03 -36.61 -44.12
CA LEU A 175 -13.78 -35.93 -43.05
C LEU A 175 -13.58 -36.60 -41.68
N GLU A 176 -13.50 -37.93 -41.62
CA GLU A 176 -13.21 -38.65 -40.38
C GLU A 176 -11.82 -38.34 -39.82
N LYS A 177 -10.80 -38.16 -40.69
CA LYS A 177 -9.45 -37.75 -40.27
C LYS A 177 -9.42 -36.33 -39.75
N ASP A 178 -10.16 -35.42 -40.39
CA ASP A 178 -10.29 -34.04 -39.93
C ASP A 178 -11.01 -33.99 -38.57
N TYR A 179 -12.10 -34.76 -38.41
CA TYR A 179 -12.81 -34.90 -37.13
C TYR A 179 -11.87 -35.40 -36.02
N ALA A 180 -11.12 -36.47 -36.26
CA ALA A 180 -10.16 -37.01 -35.28
C ALA A 180 -9.06 -36.00 -34.92
N SER A 181 -8.62 -35.18 -35.88
CA SER A 181 -7.64 -34.12 -35.65
C SER A 181 -8.21 -33.00 -34.78
N LEU A 182 -9.46 -32.60 -35.03
CA LEU A 182 -10.17 -31.62 -34.21
C LEU A 182 -10.46 -32.13 -32.80
N ASP A 183 -10.85 -33.39 -32.63
CA ASP A 183 -11.07 -34.00 -31.31
C ASP A 183 -9.79 -34.01 -30.46
N LYS A 184 -8.64 -34.31 -31.09
CA LYS A 184 -7.34 -34.20 -30.44
C LYS A 184 -7.02 -32.75 -30.05
N LEU A 185 -7.26 -31.79 -30.94
CA LEU A 185 -7.03 -30.37 -30.66
C LEU A 185 -7.94 -29.88 -29.52
N LYS A 186 -9.21 -30.28 -29.53
CA LYS A 186 -10.17 -30.00 -28.46
C LYS A 186 -9.66 -30.51 -27.12
N SER A 187 -9.23 -31.77 -27.07
CA SER A 187 -8.70 -32.39 -25.85
C SER A 187 -7.49 -31.63 -25.29
N GLU A 188 -6.56 -31.20 -26.14
CA GLU A 188 -5.39 -30.41 -25.72
C GLU A 188 -5.80 -29.02 -25.22
N SER A 189 -6.68 -28.33 -25.94
CA SER A 189 -7.20 -27.02 -25.55
C SER A 189 -7.99 -27.06 -24.24
N SER A 190 -8.82 -28.08 -24.02
CA SER A 190 -9.54 -28.28 -22.75
C SER A 190 -8.56 -28.49 -21.60
N ARG A 191 -7.51 -29.30 -21.79
CA ARG A 191 -6.47 -29.52 -20.78
C ARG A 191 -5.69 -28.23 -20.49
N GLN A 192 -5.44 -27.40 -21.50
CA GLN A 192 -4.81 -26.10 -21.30
C GLN A 192 -5.72 -25.17 -20.49
N SER A 193 -7.02 -25.12 -20.80
CA SER A 193 -8.01 -24.35 -20.03
C SER A 193 -8.05 -24.78 -18.57
N GLU A 194 -8.11 -26.08 -18.29
CA GLU A 194 -8.06 -26.61 -16.92
C GLU A 194 -6.78 -26.20 -16.17
N ARG A 195 -5.63 -26.26 -16.85
CA ARG A 195 -4.34 -25.83 -16.27
C ARG A 195 -4.33 -24.35 -15.93
N LEU A 196 -4.87 -23.49 -16.80
CA LEU A 196 -4.94 -22.05 -16.56
C LEU A 196 -5.92 -21.73 -15.42
N ASN A 197 -7.06 -22.41 -15.34
CA ASN A 197 -7.99 -22.28 -14.22
C ASN A 197 -7.33 -22.68 -12.88
N ALA A 198 -6.59 -23.79 -12.85
CA ALA A 198 -5.84 -24.19 -11.65
C ALA A 198 -4.78 -23.15 -11.24
N LEU A 199 -4.13 -22.50 -12.21
CA LEU A 199 -3.19 -21.40 -11.94
C LEU A 199 -3.91 -20.15 -11.42
N LEU A 200 -5.09 -19.82 -11.98
CA LEU A 200 -5.94 -18.72 -11.53
C LEU A 200 -6.36 -18.94 -10.06
N ASP A 201 -6.79 -20.15 -9.70
CA ASP A 201 -7.13 -20.51 -8.32
C ASP A 201 -5.92 -20.37 -7.39
N SER A 202 -4.74 -20.82 -7.81
CA SER A 202 -3.50 -20.63 -7.06
C SER A 202 -3.17 -19.15 -6.84
N LYS A 203 -3.39 -18.30 -7.86
CA LYS A 203 -3.16 -16.85 -7.76
C LYS A 203 -4.19 -16.16 -6.86
N GLN A 204 -5.45 -16.60 -6.88
CA GLN A 204 -6.46 -16.13 -5.92
C GLN A 204 -6.08 -16.47 -4.47
N GLN A 205 -5.53 -17.67 -4.24
CA GLN A 205 -5.05 -18.05 -2.92
C GLN A 205 -3.84 -17.21 -2.47
N GLU A 206 -2.90 -16.93 -3.38
CA GLU A 206 -1.75 -16.05 -3.14
C GLU A 206 -2.22 -14.63 -2.80
N LEU A 207 -3.21 -14.11 -3.53
CA LEU A 207 -3.82 -12.80 -3.29
C LEU A 207 -4.47 -12.71 -1.90
N ALA A 208 -5.17 -13.77 -1.46
CA ALA A 208 -5.76 -13.83 -0.13
C ALA A 208 -4.68 -13.81 0.97
N SER A 209 -3.59 -14.58 0.80
CA SER A 209 -2.46 -14.57 1.73
C SER A 209 -1.78 -13.20 1.79
N ASN A 210 -1.55 -12.56 0.64
CA ASN A 210 -0.98 -11.21 0.59
C ASN A 210 -1.89 -10.19 1.26
N SER A 211 -3.21 -10.30 1.07
CA SER A 211 -4.18 -9.44 1.77
C SER A 211 -4.08 -9.61 3.29
N ASP A 212 -3.99 -10.85 3.79
CA ASP A 212 -3.83 -11.12 5.22
C ASP A 212 -2.52 -10.52 5.75
N ASP A 213 -1.42 -10.66 5.01
CA ASP A 213 -0.12 -10.10 5.41
C ASP A 213 -0.11 -8.57 5.38
N ILE A 214 -0.74 -7.93 4.38
CA ILE A 214 -0.94 -6.48 4.36
C ILE A 214 -1.64 -6.03 5.64
N THR A 215 -2.74 -6.68 6.05
CA THR A 215 -3.45 -6.27 7.27
C THR A 215 -2.59 -6.41 8.53
N LYS A 216 -1.75 -7.45 8.62
CA LYS A 216 -0.82 -7.62 9.75
C LYS A 216 0.25 -6.54 9.79
N PHE A 217 0.83 -6.20 8.63
CA PHE A 217 1.86 -5.16 8.57
C PHE A 217 1.27 -3.75 8.76
N GLU A 218 0.02 -3.50 8.34
CA GLU A 218 -0.70 -2.25 8.63
C GLU A 218 -0.97 -2.10 10.14
N GLU A 219 -1.40 -3.17 10.81
CA GLU A 219 -1.57 -3.16 12.27
C GLU A 219 -0.24 -2.95 12.99
N LEU A 220 0.85 -3.58 12.51
CA LEU A 220 2.18 -3.43 13.08
C LEU A 220 2.73 -2.00 12.91
N ALA A 221 2.59 -1.41 11.72
CA ALA A 221 2.99 -0.03 11.45
C ALA A 221 2.24 0.95 12.37
N LEU A 222 0.92 0.76 12.55
CA LEU A 222 0.12 1.56 13.46
C LEU A 222 0.59 1.44 14.92
N GLN A 223 0.98 0.23 15.36
CA GLN A 223 1.54 0.04 16.71
C GLN A 223 2.86 0.79 16.89
N TYR A 224 3.74 0.79 15.89
CA TYR A 224 5.00 1.54 15.95
C TYR A 224 4.78 3.05 15.94
N GLU A 225 3.84 3.56 15.14
CA GLU A 225 3.46 4.97 15.16
C GLU A 225 2.93 5.42 16.54
N GLN A 226 2.08 4.60 17.17
CA GLN A 226 1.57 4.87 18.52
C GLN A 226 2.69 4.89 19.56
N GLN A 227 3.62 3.93 19.50
CA GLN A 227 4.78 3.89 20.41
C GLN A 227 5.66 5.13 20.24
N LEU A 228 5.90 5.54 19.00
CA LEU A 228 6.71 6.73 18.69
C LEU A 228 6.05 8.00 19.26
N GLU A 229 4.74 8.14 19.12
CA GLU A 229 4.01 9.31 19.66
C GLU A 229 3.97 9.30 21.19
N GLU A 230 3.75 8.15 21.83
CA GLU A 230 3.82 8.02 23.29
C GLU A 230 5.21 8.39 23.84
N GLU A 231 6.27 7.98 23.15
CA GLU A 231 7.64 8.31 23.52
C GLU A 231 7.93 9.82 23.34
N ARG A 232 7.47 10.43 22.25
CA ARG A 232 7.58 11.89 22.02
C ARG A 232 6.87 12.70 23.11
N ILE A 233 5.68 12.26 23.53
CA ILE A 233 4.94 12.89 24.63
C ILE A 233 5.74 12.76 25.92
N ARG A 234 6.28 11.57 26.22
CA ARG A 234 7.08 11.34 27.43
C ARG A 234 8.34 12.21 27.46
N GLU A 235 9.07 12.31 26.35
CA GLU A 235 10.25 13.18 26.24
C GLU A 235 9.89 14.66 26.43
N ALA A 236 8.77 15.12 25.84
CA ALA A 236 8.28 16.49 26.00
C ALA A 236 7.88 16.79 27.45
N GLU A 237 7.21 15.85 28.13
CA GLU A 237 6.86 15.96 29.55
C GLU A 237 8.09 15.99 30.46
N GLU A 238 9.10 15.16 30.19
CA GLU A 238 10.36 15.17 30.92
C GLU A 238 11.15 16.46 30.71
N ALA A 239 11.20 16.97 29.47
CA ALA A 239 11.84 18.25 29.16
C ALA A 239 11.14 19.42 29.88
N ALA A 240 9.80 19.43 29.89
CA ALA A 240 9.02 20.41 30.63
C ALA A 240 9.26 20.34 32.15
N ARG A 241 9.40 19.13 32.71
CA ARG A 241 9.76 18.91 34.12
C ARG A 241 11.15 19.43 34.45
N ARG A 242 12.17 19.13 33.63
CA ARG A 242 13.54 19.62 33.81
C ARG A 242 13.61 21.15 33.75
N GLU A 243 12.83 21.77 32.88
CA GLU A 243 12.75 23.23 32.79
C GLU A 243 12.08 23.85 34.03
N GLN A 244 11.03 23.24 34.55
CA GLN A 244 10.41 23.67 35.83
C GLN A 244 11.38 23.53 37.01
N GLU A 245 12.14 22.44 37.09
CA GLU A 245 13.15 22.23 38.14
C GLU A 245 14.30 23.23 38.06
N LYS A 246 14.75 23.57 36.85
CA LYS A 246 15.77 24.60 36.61
C LYS A 246 15.28 25.99 37.01
N ASN A 247 14.03 26.33 36.67
CA ASN A 247 13.40 27.59 37.09
C ASN A 247 13.23 27.68 38.61
N ASN A 248 12.88 26.57 39.28
CA ASN A 248 12.84 26.52 40.74
C ASN A 248 14.23 26.60 41.38
N SER A 249 15.27 26.01 40.77
CA SER A 249 16.65 26.10 41.24
C SER A 249 17.26 27.49 41.05
N LEU A 250 16.88 28.22 40.01
CA LEU A 250 17.31 29.62 39.78
C LEU A 250 16.66 30.58 40.80
N ASN A 251 15.46 30.27 41.29
CA ASN A 251 14.79 31.01 42.38
C ASN A 251 15.30 30.65 43.80
N ALA A 252 16.09 29.59 43.96
CA ALA A 252 16.59 29.15 45.26
C ALA A 252 17.93 29.77 45.69
N GLY A 253 18.54 30.62 44.84
CA GLY A 253 19.83 31.28 45.10
C GLY A 253 19.76 32.79 45.34
N GLY A 254 18.56 33.39 45.35
CA GLY A 254 18.37 34.82 45.63
C GLY A 254 18.37 35.09 47.14
N ASN A 255 19.28 35.95 47.61
CA ASN A 255 19.33 36.41 49.00
C ASN A 255 17.92 36.81 49.47
N ASN A 256 17.47 36.19 50.55
CA ASN A 256 16.13 36.28 51.10
C ASN A 256 15.89 37.66 51.71
N TYR A 257 15.64 38.65 50.85
CA TYR A 257 15.19 39.96 51.26
C TYR A 257 13.66 39.99 51.32
N PRO A 258 13.06 40.62 52.35
CA PRO A 258 11.61 40.71 52.47
C PRO A 258 10.99 41.26 51.18
N HIS A 259 9.92 40.61 50.75
CA HIS A 259 9.14 40.99 49.58
C HIS A 259 8.65 42.43 49.76
N ILE A 260 8.89 43.27 48.75
CA ILE A 260 8.36 44.62 48.70
C ILE A 260 7.08 44.52 47.89
N ASP A 261 5.94 44.86 48.49
CA ASP A 261 4.69 45.00 47.73
C ASP A 261 4.85 46.18 46.76
N TYR A 262 4.65 45.92 45.47
CA TYR A 262 4.78 46.92 44.41
C TYR A 262 3.57 46.91 43.48
N THR A 263 3.30 48.06 42.86
CA THR A 263 2.24 48.24 41.87
C THR A 263 2.81 48.28 40.45
N ALA A 264 1.95 48.20 39.42
CA ALA A 264 2.39 48.40 38.03
C ALA A 264 3.06 49.78 37.83
N SER A 265 2.58 50.81 38.54
CA SER A 265 3.19 52.14 38.53
C SER A 265 4.62 52.13 39.09
N ASP A 266 4.92 51.27 40.08
CA ASP A 266 6.27 51.14 40.64
C ASP A 266 7.24 50.47 39.68
N ILE A 267 6.75 49.50 38.89
CA ILE A 267 7.53 48.88 37.80
C ILE A 267 7.88 49.95 36.75
N ASP A 268 6.91 50.75 36.32
CA ASP A 268 7.13 51.79 35.32
C ASP A 268 8.11 52.86 35.81
N MET A 269 7.98 53.30 37.07
CA MET A 269 8.91 54.25 37.69
C MET A 269 10.31 53.66 37.82
N LEU A 270 10.45 52.41 38.27
CA LEU A 270 11.74 51.76 38.42
C LEU A 270 12.42 51.52 37.06
N ALA A 271 11.67 51.07 36.06
CA ALA A 271 12.17 50.86 34.71
C ALA A 271 12.61 52.19 34.07
N ALA A 272 11.83 53.26 34.24
CA ALA A 272 12.16 54.57 33.71
C ALA A 272 13.43 55.15 34.33
N ILE A 273 13.64 54.98 35.63
CA ILE A 273 14.87 55.46 36.28
C ILE A 273 16.09 54.61 35.91
N ILE A 274 15.93 53.28 35.79
CA ILE A 274 16.99 52.39 35.30
C ILE A 274 17.41 52.78 33.89
N GLU A 275 16.48 53.12 33.00
CA GLU A 275 16.84 53.58 31.66
C GLU A 275 17.59 54.92 31.70
N CYS A 276 17.18 55.83 32.59
CA CYS A 276 17.84 57.13 32.71
C CYS A 276 19.28 57.03 33.19
N GLU A 277 19.57 56.11 34.12
CA GLU A 277 20.88 55.95 34.76
C GLU A 277 21.77 54.92 34.03
N ALA A 278 21.18 53.83 33.55
CA ALA A 278 21.89 52.66 33.02
C ALA A 278 21.34 52.15 31.68
N GLY A 279 20.58 52.96 30.93
CA GLY A 279 19.96 52.53 29.66
C GLY A 279 20.92 51.92 28.63
N ASN A 280 22.17 52.42 28.57
CA ASN A 280 23.22 51.94 27.68
C ASN A 280 24.12 50.85 28.29
N GLN A 281 23.83 50.37 29.50
CA GLN A 281 24.62 49.36 30.21
C GLN A 281 24.13 47.94 29.90
N SER A 282 24.94 46.94 30.27
CA SER A 282 24.55 45.52 30.22
C SER A 282 23.33 45.24 31.10
N TYR A 283 22.65 44.10 30.88
CA TYR A 283 21.56 43.65 31.74
C TYR A 283 21.97 43.61 33.21
N GLU A 284 23.18 43.13 33.50
CA GLU A 284 23.75 43.10 34.85
C GLU A 284 23.91 44.52 35.44
N GLY A 285 24.36 45.50 34.66
CA GLY A 285 24.46 46.90 35.09
C GLY A 285 23.10 47.55 35.34
N LYS A 286 22.08 47.23 34.53
CA LYS A 286 20.69 47.67 34.73
C LYS A 286 20.11 47.09 36.03
N CYS A 287 20.31 45.79 36.27
CA CYS A 287 19.92 45.13 37.52
C CYS A 287 20.68 45.69 38.73
N ALA A 288 21.95 46.10 38.57
CA ALA A 288 22.75 46.66 39.65
C ALA A 288 22.23 48.04 40.11
N VAL A 289 21.87 48.92 39.18
CA VAL A 289 21.22 50.20 39.52
C VAL A 289 19.85 49.98 40.16
N GLY A 290 19.05 49.05 39.62
CA GLY A 290 17.77 48.66 40.24
C GLY A 290 17.96 48.14 41.67
N SER A 291 18.96 47.29 41.89
CA SER A 291 19.31 46.73 43.20
C SER A 291 19.64 47.82 44.23
N VAL A 292 20.38 48.86 43.85
CA VAL A 292 20.66 50.00 44.75
C VAL A 292 19.37 50.69 45.20
N ILE A 293 18.41 50.91 44.28
CA ILE A 293 17.13 51.54 44.62
C ILE A 293 16.35 50.68 45.60
N ILE A 294 16.29 49.37 45.35
CA ILE A 294 15.61 48.43 46.24
C ILE A 294 16.31 48.29 47.60
N ASN A 295 17.64 48.31 47.63
CA ASN A 295 18.43 48.32 48.87
C ASN A 295 18.16 49.59 49.68
N ARG A 296 17.97 50.74 49.01
CA ARG A 296 17.56 52.00 49.68
C ARG A 296 16.16 51.88 50.26
N VAL A 297 15.18 51.38 49.51
CA VAL A 297 13.81 51.16 50.02
C VAL A 297 13.81 50.27 51.27
N ARG A 298 14.74 49.31 51.35
CA ARG A 298 14.90 48.40 52.49
C ARG A 298 15.70 48.97 53.65
N ASN A 299 16.44 50.06 53.44
CA ASN A 299 17.33 50.61 54.45
C ASN A 299 16.62 51.72 55.26
N PRO A 300 16.54 51.61 56.61
CA PRO A 300 15.84 52.59 57.46
C PRO A 300 16.34 54.03 57.37
N ARG A 301 17.51 54.29 56.75
CA ARG A 301 18.04 55.63 56.51
C ARG A 301 17.37 56.35 55.34
N PHE A 302 16.70 55.61 54.46
CA PHE A 302 16.01 56.16 53.29
C PHE A 302 14.50 55.99 53.46
N ALA A 303 13.75 56.49 52.49
CA ALA A 303 12.30 56.34 52.46
C ALA A 303 11.87 54.91 52.12
N ASN A 304 10.67 54.52 52.54
CA ASN A 304 10.20 53.14 52.48
C ASN A 304 9.42 52.79 51.19
N THR A 305 9.41 53.69 50.20
CA THR A 305 8.72 53.47 48.92
C THR A 305 9.62 53.82 47.74
N ILE A 306 9.42 53.12 46.62
CA ILE A 306 10.20 53.33 45.38
C ILE A 306 10.04 54.78 44.91
N GLN A 307 8.82 55.30 44.94
CA GLN A 307 8.52 56.68 44.60
C GLN A 307 9.33 57.67 45.45
N GLU A 308 9.30 57.55 46.78
CA GLU A 308 10.01 58.49 47.66
C GLU A 308 11.54 58.41 47.50
N VAL A 309 12.09 57.21 47.24
CA VAL A 309 13.52 57.03 46.97
C VAL A 309 13.93 57.70 45.65
N ILE A 310 13.11 57.58 44.60
CA ILE A 310 13.38 58.20 43.29
C ILE A 310 13.26 59.73 43.35
N PHE A 311 12.24 60.26 44.06
CA PHE A 311 11.98 61.70 44.13
C PHE A 311 12.74 62.43 45.24
N ALA A 312 13.56 61.73 46.04
CA ALA A 312 14.36 62.36 47.08
C ALA A 312 15.35 63.40 46.49
N PRO A 313 15.46 64.59 47.10
CA PRO A 313 16.21 65.71 46.53
C PRO A 313 17.69 65.36 46.36
N GLY A 314 18.19 65.52 45.13
CA GLY A 314 19.61 65.30 44.79
C GLY A 314 20.03 63.85 44.62
N GLN A 315 19.11 62.88 44.68
CA GLN A 315 19.45 61.45 44.51
C GLN A 315 19.65 61.02 43.06
N PHE A 316 18.80 61.53 42.16
CA PHE A 316 18.82 61.19 40.74
C PHE A 316 18.71 62.46 39.87
N SER A 317 19.79 62.79 39.15
CA SER A 317 19.82 63.97 38.27
C SER A 317 18.72 63.98 37.19
N PRO A 318 18.34 62.84 36.58
CA PRO A 318 17.30 62.78 35.56
C PRO A 318 15.91 63.22 36.05
N VAL A 319 15.62 63.07 37.35
CA VAL A 319 14.34 63.47 37.95
C VAL A 319 14.21 64.99 38.00
N ALA A 320 15.25 65.69 38.47
CA ALA A 320 15.26 67.15 38.50
C ALA A 320 15.32 67.79 37.10
N SER A 321 15.96 67.11 36.14
CA SER A 321 16.09 67.61 34.76
C SER A 321 14.85 67.41 33.88
N GLY A 322 13.83 66.67 34.35
CA GLY A 322 12.63 66.34 33.59
C GLY A 322 12.77 65.15 32.62
N ARG A 323 13.98 64.60 32.43
CA ARG A 323 14.24 63.42 31.58
C ARG A 323 13.48 62.18 32.06
N PHE A 324 13.41 61.98 33.37
CA PHE A 324 12.65 60.87 33.98
C PHE A 324 11.17 60.89 33.57
N ALA A 325 10.52 62.06 33.62
CA ALA A 325 9.10 62.20 33.26
C ALA A 325 8.85 61.90 31.77
N ILE A 326 9.80 62.23 30.90
CA ILE A 326 9.73 61.91 29.47
C ILE A 326 9.80 60.39 29.25
N VAL A 327 10.74 59.70 29.90
CA VAL A 327 10.88 58.23 29.78
C VAL A 327 9.65 57.53 30.37
N LEU A 328 9.16 57.97 31.52
CA LEU A 328 7.98 57.40 32.16
C LEU A 328 6.72 57.55 31.27
N ALA A 329 6.52 58.71 30.65
CA ALA A 329 5.38 58.93 29.75
C ALA A 329 5.49 58.16 28.43
N ARG A 330 6.71 57.96 27.92
CA ARG A 330 6.98 57.18 26.69
C ARG A 330 6.87 55.68 26.94
N GLY A 331 7.11 55.22 28.15
CA GLY A 331 7.44 53.84 28.45
C GLY A 331 8.96 53.61 28.33
N ALA A 332 9.50 52.88 29.30
CA ALA A 332 10.90 52.48 29.31
C ALA A 332 11.16 51.36 28.28
N ASP A 333 12.42 51.26 27.84
CA ASP A 333 12.86 50.17 26.97
C ASP A 333 12.62 48.78 27.60
N SER A 334 12.32 47.77 26.78
CA SER A 334 11.91 46.44 27.25
C SER A 334 12.97 45.78 28.14
N ALA A 335 14.25 45.97 27.85
CA ALA A 335 15.34 45.46 28.68
C ALA A 335 15.40 46.13 30.07
N CYS A 336 14.94 47.38 30.18
CA CYS A 336 14.86 48.08 31.48
C CYS A 336 13.64 47.63 32.28
N VAL A 337 12.52 47.34 31.62
CA VAL A 337 11.33 46.75 32.25
C VAL A 337 11.62 45.35 32.77
N GLU A 338 12.33 44.54 32.00
CA GLU A 338 12.77 43.19 32.42
C GLU A 338 13.69 43.26 33.65
N ALA A 339 14.69 44.16 33.63
CA ALA A 339 15.56 44.37 34.77
C ALA A 339 14.80 44.85 36.01
N ALA A 340 13.92 45.85 35.88
CA ALA A 340 13.10 46.34 36.98
C ALA A 340 12.24 45.24 37.61
N THR A 341 11.59 44.44 36.76
CA THR A 341 10.76 43.30 37.19
C THR A 341 11.60 42.25 37.91
N ALA A 342 12.79 41.93 37.41
CA ALA A 342 13.70 40.98 38.06
C ALA A 342 14.10 41.45 39.46
N VAL A 343 14.52 42.71 39.61
CA VAL A 343 14.95 43.25 40.92
C VAL A 343 13.77 43.28 41.91
N LEU A 344 12.59 43.71 41.48
CA LEU A 344 11.38 43.71 42.32
C LEU A 344 10.97 42.30 42.77
N ASN A 345 11.19 41.30 41.90
CA ASN A 345 10.97 39.89 42.22
C ASN A 345 12.08 39.26 43.09
N GLY A 346 13.09 40.04 43.49
CA GLY A 346 14.12 39.62 44.45
C GLY A 346 15.50 39.35 43.86
N TYR A 347 15.72 39.60 42.56
CA TYR A 347 17.04 39.49 41.96
C TYR A 347 17.92 40.71 42.32
N ILE A 348 18.63 40.61 43.45
CA ILE A 348 19.57 41.63 43.95
C ILE A 348 21.00 41.17 43.64
N ASN A 349 21.67 41.82 42.68
CA ASN A 349 23.02 41.45 42.24
C ASN A 349 24.13 42.32 42.86
N VAL A 350 23.79 43.41 43.55
CA VAL A 350 24.73 44.21 44.35
C VAL A 350 24.14 44.56 45.72
N ASP A 351 24.97 44.55 46.76
CA ASP A 351 24.61 44.93 48.14
C ASP A 351 25.17 46.33 48.49
N CYS A 352 24.93 47.29 47.61
CA CYS A 352 25.41 48.66 47.72
C CYS A 352 24.23 49.65 47.85
N LEU A 353 24.48 50.80 48.45
CA LEU A 353 23.48 51.86 48.63
C LEU A 353 23.74 53.07 47.73
N TYR A 354 24.93 53.16 47.13
CA TYR A 354 25.31 54.26 46.26
C TYR A 354 25.97 53.73 45.00
N PHE A 355 25.86 54.52 43.94
CA PHE A 355 26.62 54.33 42.73
C PHE A 355 27.01 55.68 42.13
N HIS A 356 28.08 55.70 41.35
CA HIS A 356 28.43 56.82 40.47
C HIS A 356 29.12 56.32 39.20
N ALA A 357 29.20 57.16 38.17
CA ALA A 357 29.97 56.85 36.97
C ALA A 357 31.45 56.63 37.31
N TYR A 358 32.08 55.62 36.70
CA TYR A 358 33.48 55.27 36.90
C TYR A 358 34.42 56.44 36.54
N ARG A 359 35.38 56.77 37.42
CA ARG A 359 36.30 57.92 37.26
C ARG A 359 37.77 57.52 37.06
N GLY A 360 38.05 56.27 36.68
CA GLY A 360 39.41 55.77 36.46
C GLY A 360 40.09 55.33 37.76
N SER A 361 41.41 55.55 37.87
CA SER A 361 42.31 54.96 38.89
C SER A 361 42.00 55.27 40.36
N ILE A 362 40.97 56.09 40.65
CA ILE A 362 40.50 56.42 42.00
C ILE A 362 39.49 55.37 42.51
N ASP A 363 38.87 54.59 41.60
CA ASP A 363 37.78 53.67 41.91
C ASP A 363 38.14 52.19 41.67
N ASP A 364 39.41 51.89 41.32
CA ASP A 364 39.86 50.54 40.94
C ASP A 364 39.79 49.52 42.10
N ASP A 365 39.62 49.98 43.34
CA ASP A 365 39.44 49.15 44.54
C ASP A 365 37.97 48.88 44.89
N LYS A 366 37.01 49.41 44.12
CA LYS A 366 35.56 49.27 44.35
C LYS A 366 34.89 48.30 43.38
N LEU A 367 33.63 47.97 43.65
CA LEU A 367 32.82 47.12 42.78
C LEU A 367 32.44 47.88 41.50
N ILE A 368 32.92 47.42 40.35
CA ILE A 368 32.67 48.04 39.04
C ILE A 368 31.80 47.10 38.20
N ILE A 369 30.64 47.58 37.72
CA ILE A 369 29.78 46.86 36.78
C ILE A 369 29.42 47.83 35.65
N GLY A 370 29.90 47.52 34.44
CA GLY A 370 29.81 48.44 33.30
C GLY A 370 30.57 49.74 33.57
N ASP A 371 29.95 50.87 33.25
CA ASP A 371 30.51 52.20 33.51
C ASP A 371 30.20 52.74 34.92
N HIS A 372 29.71 51.89 35.83
CA HIS A 372 29.30 52.28 37.18
C HIS A 372 30.17 51.66 38.27
N VAL A 373 30.41 52.45 39.32
CA VAL A 373 31.05 52.05 40.56
C VAL A 373 29.99 52.00 41.65
N PHE A 374 29.91 50.90 42.39
CA PHE A 374 28.93 50.64 43.46
C PHE A 374 29.62 50.55 44.83
N PHE A 375 29.05 51.18 45.86
CA PHE A 375 29.61 51.23 47.22
C PHE A 375 28.57 51.51 48.33
#